data_AF-A0A136L005-F1
#
_entry.id   AF-A0A136L005-F1
#
_cell.length_a   1.000
_cell.length_b   1.000
_cell.length_c   1.000
_cell.angle_alpha   90.00
_cell.angle_beta   90.00
_cell.angle_gamma   90.00
#
_symmetry.space_group_name_H-M   'P 1'
#
loop_
_entity.id
_entity.type
_entity.pdbx_description
1 polymer ?
#
loop_
_entity_poly.entity_id
_entity_poly.type
_entity_poly.pdbx_seq_one_letter_code
_entity_poly.pdbx_strand_id
1 'polypeptide(L)'
;MNLEINSGAYEGMFDFGGLSLTNLDINDGAADVTINFSSPNQSEMETFRYDTGASNVKIENLANANFSVFDFSSGAGDYTLDFSGEWQRDATVKIESGLSNVILIVPEGVNVIATVEGGALNVSANSSWNQDGNIYRKDGQGIKLTIVIEMGAGNLTLTD
;
A
#
# COMPACT_ATOMS: atom_id res chain seq x y z
N MET A 1 14.78 -2.27 -14.01
CA MET A 1 14.15 -3.46 -14.61
C MET A 1 12.64 -3.30 -14.51
N ASN A 2 11.90 -3.66 -15.56
CA ASN A 2 10.44 -3.61 -15.51
C ASN A 2 9.90 -5.04 -15.41
N LEU A 3 9.03 -5.28 -14.45
CA LEU A 3 8.40 -6.58 -14.23
C LEU A 3 6.88 -6.43 -14.32
N GLU A 4 6.26 -7.32 -15.08
CA GLU A 4 4.81 -7.38 -15.26
C GLU A 4 4.32 -8.80 -14.94
N ILE A 5 3.26 -8.90 -14.12
CA ILE A 5 2.61 -10.16 -13.76
C ILE A 5 1.13 -10.05 -14.10
N ASN A 6 0.62 -10.95 -14.93
CA ASN A 6 -0.79 -11.02 -15.28
C ASN A 6 -1.34 -12.41 -14.96
N SER A 7 -2.38 -12.47 -14.14
CA SER A 7 -3.00 -13.73 -13.73
C SER A 7 -4.52 -13.62 -13.63
N GLY A 8 -5.23 -14.72 -13.85
CA GLY A 8 -6.69 -14.76 -13.68
C GLY A 8 -7.05 -14.99 -12.22
N ALA A 9 -6.79 -16.19 -11.73
CA ALA A 9 -6.95 -16.54 -10.33
C ALA A 9 -5.81 -17.44 -9.87
N TYR A 10 -5.23 -17.14 -8.71
CA TYR A 10 -4.06 -17.86 -8.21
C TYR A 10 -3.81 -17.59 -6.72
N GLU A 11 -3.00 -18.46 -6.14
CA GLU A 11 -2.35 -18.22 -4.85
C GLU A 11 -0.86 -17.96 -5.12
N GLY A 12 -0.29 -16.93 -4.51
CA GLY A 12 1.04 -16.44 -4.85
C GLY A 12 1.85 -15.99 -3.63
N MET A 13 3.13 -16.37 -3.63
CA MET A 13 4.12 -15.82 -2.71
C MET A 13 5.28 -15.27 -3.53
N PHE A 14 5.51 -13.96 -3.43
CA PHE A 14 6.60 -13.28 -4.14
C PHE A 14 7.52 -12.58 -3.15
N ASP A 15 8.83 -12.69 -3.40
CA ASP A 15 9.82 -11.84 -2.77
C ASP A 15 10.55 -11.05 -3.85
N PHE A 16 10.40 -9.72 -3.81
CA PHE A 16 11.04 -8.78 -4.73
C PHE A 16 12.20 -8.03 -4.08
N GLY A 17 12.59 -8.41 -2.86
CA GLY A 17 13.70 -7.82 -2.14
C GLY A 17 15.02 -7.89 -2.91
N GLY A 18 15.80 -6.81 -2.86
CA GLY A 18 17.15 -6.77 -3.43
C GLY A 18 17.23 -6.82 -4.95
N LEU A 19 16.09 -6.79 -5.66
CA LEU A 19 16.04 -6.62 -7.11
C LEU A 19 16.44 -5.18 -7.51
N SER A 20 16.46 -4.90 -8.81
CA SER A 20 16.72 -3.56 -9.36
C SER A 20 15.52 -3.09 -10.19
N LEU A 21 14.35 -3.13 -9.57
CA LEU A 21 13.07 -2.79 -10.22
C LEU A 21 12.95 -1.28 -10.37
N THR A 22 12.58 -0.85 -11.57
CA THR A 22 12.25 0.54 -11.93
C THR A 22 10.74 0.69 -12.13
N ASN A 23 10.06 -0.39 -12.50
CA ASN A 23 8.60 -0.48 -12.57
C ASN A 23 8.15 -1.90 -12.18
N LEU A 24 7.03 -1.99 -11.45
CA LEU A 24 6.34 -3.25 -11.13
C LEU A 24 4.86 -3.07 -11.42
N ASP A 25 4.30 -3.89 -12.30
CA ASP A 25 2.87 -3.92 -12.62
C ASP A 25 2.33 -5.33 -12.34
N ILE A 26 1.32 -5.45 -11.47
CA ILE A 26 0.65 -6.71 -11.16
C ILE A 26 -0.84 -6.55 -11.44
N ASN A 27 -1.38 -7.38 -12.32
CA ASN A 27 -2.80 -7.42 -12.63
C ASN A 27 -3.35 -8.81 -12.35
N ASP A 28 -4.31 -8.91 -11.44
CA ASP A 28 -4.99 -10.17 -11.17
C ASP A 28 -6.50 -10.07 -10.92
N GLY A 29 -7.20 -11.19 -11.15
CA GLY A 29 -8.65 -11.26 -11.02
C GLY A 29 -9.09 -11.62 -9.59
N ALA A 30 -8.82 -12.86 -9.19
CA ALA A 30 -9.13 -13.34 -7.83
C ALA A 30 -7.92 -14.04 -7.22
N ALA A 31 -7.33 -13.46 -6.19
CA ALA A 31 -6.02 -13.87 -5.73
C ALA A 31 -5.94 -14.00 -4.19
N ASP A 32 -5.09 -14.91 -3.73
CA ASP A 32 -4.58 -14.93 -2.35
C ASP A 32 -3.06 -14.76 -2.44
N VAL A 33 -2.57 -13.56 -2.15
CA VAL A 33 -1.19 -13.17 -2.50
C VAL A 33 -0.49 -12.54 -1.32
N THR A 34 0.72 -13.03 -1.06
CA THR A 34 1.70 -12.35 -0.21
C THR A 34 2.87 -11.88 -1.05
N ILE A 35 3.15 -10.58 -1.01
CA ILE A 35 4.36 -9.97 -1.57
C ILE A 35 5.22 -9.47 -0.42
N ASN A 36 6.52 -9.68 -0.50
CA ASN A 36 7.49 -9.09 0.41
C ASN A 36 8.59 -8.38 -0.39
N PHE A 37 9.01 -7.21 0.09
CA PHE A 37 10.29 -6.62 -0.29
C PHE A 37 11.30 -6.88 0.82
N SER A 38 11.82 -8.12 0.90
CA SER A 38 12.60 -8.58 2.07
C SER A 38 13.92 -7.83 2.30
N SER A 39 14.40 -7.11 1.28
CA SER A 39 15.55 -6.21 1.36
C SER A 39 15.37 -5.03 0.40
N PRO A 40 16.06 -3.89 0.62
CA PRO A 40 15.91 -2.71 -0.23
C PRO A 40 16.14 -2.97 -1.71
N ASN A 41 15.23 -2.48 -2.55
CA ASN A 41 15.35 -2.44 -3.99
C ASN A 41 16.57 -1.57 -4.37
N GLN A 42 17.43 -2.11 -5.22
CA GLN A 42 18.73 -1.54 -5.58
C GLN A 42 18.62 -0.38 -6.59
N SER A 43 17.41 -0.04 -7.01
CA SER A 43 17.12 1.06 -7.93
C SER A 43 15.93 1.86 -7.43
N GLU A 44 15.86 3.12 -7.84
CA GLU A 44 14.64 3.89 -7.67
C GLU A 44 13.54 3.30 -8.55
N MET A 45 12.42 2.93 -7.92
CA MET A 45 11.22 2.49 -8.62
C MET A 45 10.34 3.72 -8.88
N GLU A 46 9.98 3.96 -10.12
CA GLU A 46 9.10 5.09 -10.44
C GLU A 46 7.63 4.74 -10.19
N THR A 47 7.24 3.50 -10.47
CA THR A 47 5.84 3.10 -10.30
C THR A 47 5.75 1.66 -9.86
N PHE A 48 5.01 1.44 -8.78
CA PHE A 48 4.40 0.17 -8.45
C PHE A 48 2.91 0.29 -8.72
N ARG A 49 2.34 -0.56 -9.59
CA ARG A 49 0.90 -0.71 -9.78
C ARG A 49 0.45 -2.11 -9.37
N TYR A 50 -0.67 -2.18 -8.66
CA TYR A 50 -1.36 -3.43 -8.36
C TYR A 50 -2.85 -3.25 -8.62
N ASP A 51 -3.37 -3.95 -9.62
CA ASP A 51 -4.79 -4.01 -9.96
C ASP A 51 -5.35 -5.39 -9.64
N THR A 52 -6.37 -5.45 -8.77
CA THR A 52 -6.99 -6.70 -8.36
C THR A 52 -8.51 -6.65 -8.37
N GLY A 53 -9.15 -7.78 -8.67
CA GLY A 53 -10.60 -7.92 -8.55
C GLY A 53 -11.04 -8.26 -7.13
N ALA A 54 -11.29 -9.54 -6.87
CA ALA A 54 -11.80 -10.05 -5.60
C ALA A 54 -10.75 -10.91 -4.88
N SER A 55 -10.05 -10.35 -3.90
CA SER A 55 -8.77 -10.92 -3.44
C SER A 55 -8.48 -10.71 -1.95
N ASN A 56 -7.57 -11.53 -1.43
CA ASN A 56 -6.89 -11.31 -0.17
C ASN A 56 -5.41 -11.02 -0.49
N VAL A 57 -4.92 -9.82 -0.18
CA VAL A 57 -3.54 -9.43 -0.52
C VAL A 57 -2.84 -8.86 0.70
N LYS A 58 -1.63 -9.36 0.96
CA LYS A 58 -0.68 -8.81 1.92
C LYS A 58 0.57 -8.35 1.20
N ILE A 59 0.97 -7.10 1.39
CA ILE A 59 2.23 -6.57 0.88
C ILE A 59 3.05 -6.08 2.05
N GLU A 60 4.18 -6.74 2.27
CA GLU A 60 5.08 -6.53 3.41
C GLU A 60 6.30 -5.70 3.01
N ASN A 61 6.77 -4.89 3.95
CA ASN A 61 7.99 -4.10 3.83
C ASN A 61 8.00 -3.13 2.62
N LEU A 62 6.88 -2.48 2.32
CA LEU A 62 6.72 -1.61 1.15
C LEU A 62 7.78 -0.50 1.05
N ALA A 63 8.33 -0.01 2.16
CA ALA A 63 9.37 1.01 2.12
C ALA A 63 10.63 0.52 1.36
N ASN A 64 10.94 -0.78 1.45
CA ASN A 64 12.06 -1.40 0.75
C ASN A 64 11.88 -1.40 -0.77
N ALA A 65 10.67 -1.24 -1.30
CA ALA A 65 10.44 -1.18 -2.74
C ALA A 65 11.04 0.07 -3.41
N ASN A 66 11.32 1.13 -2.63
CA ASN A 66 11.88 2.39 -3.11
C ASN A 66 11.06 3.03 -4.25
N PHE A 67 9.72 2.96 -4.16
CA PHE A 67 8.83 3.57 -5.15
C PHE A 67 8.64 5.07 -4.93
N SER A 68 8.42 5.81 -6.02
CA SER A 68 7.95 7.20 -5.98
C SER A 68 6.42 7.28 -5.96
N VAL A 69 5.76 6.39 -6.71
CA VAL A 69 4.31 6.23 -6.76
C VAL A 69 3.94 4.76 -6.59
N PHE A 70 2.98 4.50 -5.70
CA PHE A 70 2.29 3.22 -5.58
C PHE A 70 0.80 3.41 -5.83
N ASP A 71 0.29 2.87 -6.93
CA ASP A 71 -1.13 2.87 -7.27
C ASP A 71 -1.71 1.47 -7.00
N PHE A 72 -2.63 1.38 -6.04
CA PHE A 72 -3.31 0.15 -5.65
C PHE A 72 -4.81 0.28 -5.94
N SER A 73 -5.33 -0.57 -6.82
CA SER A 73 -6.74 -0.57 -7.23
C SER A 73 -7.35 -1.94 -6.98
N SER A 74 -8.49 -1.97 -6.27
CA SER A 74 -9.11 -3.23 -5.88
C SER A 74 -10.64 -3.24 -5.92
N GLY A 75 -11.22 -4.40 -6.19
CA GLY A 75 -12.67 -4.60 -6.22
C GLY A 75 -13.26 -4.88 -4.84
N ALA A 76 -13.05 -6.10 -4.33
CA ALA A 76 -13.60 -6.51 -3.04
C ALA A 76 -12.65 -7.48 -2.31
N GLY A 77 -12.57 -7.36 -0.98
CA GLY A 77 -11.79 -8.30 -0.18
C GLY A 77 -10.98 -7.63 0.92
N ASP A 78 -9.88 -8.28 1.28
CA ASP A 78 -9.09 -7.95 2.47
C ASP A 78 -7.65 -7.61 2.05
N TYR A 79 -7.18 -6.43 2.45
CA TYR A 79 -5.89 -5.90 2.00
C TYR A 79 -5.09 -5.41 3.18
N THR A 80 -3.85 -5.88 3.30
CA THR A 80 -2.88 -5.41 4.28
C THR A 80 -1.68 -4.83 3.54
N LEU A 81 -1.47 -3.53 3.70
CA LEU A 81 -0.35 -2.79 3.13
C LEU A 81 0.55 -2.35 4.28
N ASP A 82 1.71 -2.99 4.39
CA ASP A 82 2.68 -2.75 5.43
C ASP A 82 3.84 -1.90 4.90
N PHE A 83 3.86 -0.65 5.35
CA PHE A 83 4.84 0.39 5.02
C PHE A 83 6.12 0.33 5.86
N SER A 84 6.37 -0.80 6.51
CA SER A 84 7.65 -1.12 7.15
C SER A 84 8.81 -1.20 6.15
N GLY A 85 10.03 -1.24 6.67
CA GLY A 85 11.28 -1.29 5.90
C GLY A 85 12.05 0.02 5.94
N GLU A 86 12.91 0.22 4.95
CA GLU A 86 13.85 1.34 4.87
C GLU A 86 13.40 2.38 3.85
N TRP A 87 12.77 3.46 4.32
CA TRP A 87 12.40 4.57 3.46
C TRP A 87 13.63 5.37 2.99
N GLN A 88 13.72 5.61 1.69
CA GLN A 88 14.85 6.32 1.05
C GLN A 88 14.45 7.65 0.40
N ARG A 89 13.16 7.86 0.14
CA ARG A 89 12.62 9.04 -0.56
C ARG A 89 11.17 9.30 -0.17
N ASP A 90 10.69 10.50 -0.49
CA ASP A 90 9.27 10.82 -0.46
C ASP A 90 8.50 9.97 -1.47
N ALA A 91 7.27 9.60 -1.12
CA ALA A 91 6.41 8.78 -1.97
C ALA A 91 4.94 9.18 -1.88
N THR A 92 4.21 8.89 -2.95
CA THR A 92 2.76 9.01 -3.01
C THR A 92 2.13 7.63 -3.19
N VAL A 93 1.13 7.33 -2.39
CA VAL A 93 0.33 6.10 -2.48
C VAL A 93 -1.10 6.49 -2.81
N LYS A 94 -1.68 5.84 -3.82
CA LYS A 94 -3.11 5.94 -4.13
C LYS A 94 -3.75 4.59 -3.93
N ILE A 95 -4.86 4.58 -3.21
CA ILE A 95 -5.64 3.39 -2.89
C ILE A 95 -7.05 3.65 -3.36
N GLU A 96 -7.49 2.94 -4.39
CA GLU A 96 -8.86 2.94 -4.87
C GLU A 96 -9.48 1.56 -4.60
N SER A 97 -10.53 1.49 -3.80
CA SER A 97 -11.13 0.21 -3.43
C SER A 97 -12.64 0.22 -3.44
N GLY A 98 -13.27 -0.86 -3.90
CA GLY A 98 -14.72 -1.03 -3.88
C GLY A 98 -15.28 -1.34 -2.49
N LEU A 99 -15.51 -2.62 -2.21
CA LEU A 99 -16.08 -3.12 -0.94
C LEU A 99 -15.06 -3.96 -0.18
N SER A 100 -14.36 -3.36 0.78
CA SER A 100 -13.16 -3.98 1.32
C SER A 100 -12.85 -3.65 2.78
N ASN A 101 -12.01 -4.50 3.39
CA ASN A 101 -11.26 -4.15 4.57
C ASN A 101 -9.82 -3.82 4.17
N VAL A 102 -9.34 -2.64 4.51
CA VAL A 102 -7.98 -2.20 4.23
C VAL A 102 -7.28 -1.91 5.55
N ILE A 103 -6.12 -2.51 5.75
CA ILE A 103 -5.23 -2.25 6.90
C ILE A 103 -3.97 -1.61 6.36
N LEU A 104 -3.70 -0.39 6.81
CA LEU A 104 -2.43 0.29 6.56
C LEU A 104 -1.60 0.22 7.84
N ILE A 105 -0.47 -0.46 7.77
CA ILE A 105 0.51 -0.54 8.85
C ILE A 105 1.62 0.44 8.51
N VAL A 106 1.80 1.47 9.31
CA VAL A 106 2.83 2.49 9.13
C VAL A 106 3.69 2.52 10.38
N PRO A 107 4.98 2.15 10.35
CA PRO A 107 5.80 2.11 11.54
C PRO A 107 5.98 3.51 12.17
N GLU A 108 6.38 3.55 13.44
CA GLU A 108 6.72 4.81 14.12
C GLU A 108 7.86 5.56 13.38
N GLY A 109 7.81 6.90 13.43
CA GLY A 109 8.86 7.74 12.86
C GLY A 109 8.68 8.12 11.38
N VAL A 110 7.72 7.53 10.66
CA VAL A 110 7.38 7.93 9.28
C VAL A 110 6.42 9.11 9.31
N ASN A 111 6.74 10.19 8.59
CA ASN A 111 5.88 11.36 8.47
C ASN A 111 4.80 11.12 7.41
N VAL A 112 3.55 10.97 7.83
CA VAL A 112 2.44 10.60 6.94
C VAL A 112 1.33 11.64 6.93
N ILE A 113 0.83 11.93 5.73
CA ILE A 113 -0.45 12.60 5.52
C ILE A 113 -1.32 11.68 4.67
N ALA A 114 -2.39 11.17 5.26
CA ALA A 114 -3.39 10.36 4.59
C ALA A 114 -4.70 11.13 4.44
N THR A 115 -5.22 11.23 3.23
CA THR A 115 -6.55 11.79 2.94
C THR A 115 -7.49 10.64 2.62
N VAL A 116 -8.60 10.57 3.35
CA VAL A 116 -9.59 9.50 3.21
C VAL A 116 -10.86 10.07 2.60
N GLU A 117 -11.35 9.44 1.53
CA GLU A 117 -12.58 9.80 0.85
C GLU A 117 -13.44 8.54 0.65
N GLY A 118 -14.75 8.70 0.81
CA GLY A 118 -15.70 7.59 0.68
C GLY A 118 -16.99 7.82 1.46
N GLY A 119 -18.09 7.27 0.96
CA GLY A 119 -19.43 7.55 1.50
C GLY A 119 -19.84 6.66 2.68
N ALA A 120 -19.37 5.42 2.73
CA ALA A 120 -19.81 4.40 3.69
C ALA A 120 -18.62 3.68 4.36
N LEU A 121 -17.75 4.46 5.01
CA LEU A 121 -16.53 3.97 5.63
C LEU A 121 -16.58 4.01 7.16
N ASN A 122 -16.11 2.93 7.78
CA ASN A 122 -15.68 2.96 9.17
C ASN A 122 -14.16 3.08 9.20
N VAL A 123 -13.65 4.19 9.72
CA VAL A 123 -12.21 4.40 9.86
C VAL A 123 -11.82 4.23 11.32
N SER A 124 -10.90 3.30 11.58
CA SER A 124 -10.28 3.08 12.89
C SER A 124 -8.82 3.45 12.80
N ALA A 125 -8.41 4.51 13.48
CA ALA A 125 -7.01 4.89 13.60
C ALA A 125 -6.55 4.69 15.05
N ASN A 126 -5.37 4.10 15.23
CA ASN A 126 -4.80 3.94 16.58
C ASN A 126 -4.38 5.31 17.16
N SER A 127 -3.92 5.33 18.42
CA SER A 127 -3.61 6.57 19.14
C SER A 127 -2.41 7.37 18.60
N SER A 128 -1.60 6.81 17.70
CA SER A 128 -0.47 7.52 17.09
C SER A 128 -0.90 8.45 15.94
N TRP A 129 -2.15 8.33 15.48
CA TRP A 129 -2.71 9.14 14.40
C TRP A 129 -3.55 10.29 14.92
N ASN A 130 -3.31 11.47 14.35
CA ASN A 130 -4.12 12.67 14.58
C ASN A 130 -5.11 12.86 13.43
N GLN A 131 -6.40 13.02 13.74
CA GLN A 131 -7.44 13.25 12.76
C GLN A 131 -7.89 14.72 12.73
N ASP A 132 -8.00 15.28 11.54
CA ASP A 132 -8.65 16.57 11.25
C ASP A 132 -9.55 16.44 10.01
N GLY A 133 -10.86 16.35 10.25
CA GLY A 133 -11.83 16.04 9.20
C GLY A 133 -11.55 14.69 8.56
N ASN A 134 -11.25 14.72 7.26
CA ASN A 134 -10.92 13.54 6.46
C ASN A 134 -9.40 13.32 6.29
N ILE A 135 -8.58 14.11 7.00
CA ILE A 135 -7.12 14.02 6.95
C ILE A 135 -6.61 13.36 8.23
N TYR A 136 -5.82 12.31 8.06
CA TYR A 136 -5.13 11.58 9.12
C TYR A 136 -3.64 11.85 9.01
N ARG A 137 -3.01 12.22 10.12
CA ARG A 137 -1.59 12.56 10.18
C ARG A 137 -0.88 11.70 11.20
N LYS A 138 0.32 11.27 10.83
CA LYS A 138 1.26 10.65 11.75
C LYS A 138 2.55 11.44 11.72
N ASP A 139 2.96 11.95 12.88
CA ASP A 139 4.18 12.73 12.99
C ASP A 139 5.40 11.80 12.94
N GLY A 140 6.36 12.18 12.13
CA GLY A 140 7.62 11.45 11.96
C GLY A 140 8.75 12.39 11.55
N GLN A 141 9.91 11.82 11.27
CA GLN A 141 11.08 12.57 10.82
C GLN A 141 11.54 12.09 9.44
N GLY A 142 12.15 13.01 8.68
CA GLY A 142 12.70 12.69 7.37
C GLY A 142 11.67 12.75 6.26
N ILE A 143 11.55 11.67 5.50
CA ILE A 143 10.74 11.58 4.28
C ILE A 143 9.25 11.70 4.57
N LYS A 144 8.51 12.20 3.58
CA LYS A 144 7.06 12.35 3.61
C LYS A 144 6.38 11.27 2.77
N LEU A 145 5.49 10.52 3.40
CA LEU A 145 4.54 9.63 2.73
C LEU A 145 3.19 10.32 2.61
N THR A 146 2.72 10.50 1.37
CA THR A 146 1.38 11.02 1.10
C THR A 146 0.49 9.88 0.64
N ILE A 147 -0.65 9.67 1.28
CA ILE A 147 -1.59 8.60 0.95
C ILE A 147 -2.94 9.21 0.60
N VAL A 148 -3.49 8.85 -0.55
CA VAL A 148 -4.87 9.18 -0.95
C VAL A 148 -5.65 7.89 -0.99
N ILE A 149 -6.75 7.84 -0.25
CA ILE A 149 -7.55 6.64 -0.05
C ILE A 149 -8.98 6.95 -0.47
N GLU A 150 -9.42 6.33 -1.55
CA GLU A 150 -10.79 6.39 -2.04
C GLU A 150 -11.43 5.01 -1.91
N MET A 151 -12.40 4.88 -1.02
CA MET A 151 -13.09 3.60 -0.80
C MET A 151 -14.60 3.76 -0.99
N GLY A 152 -15.22 2.82 -1.71
CA GLY A 152 -16.66 2.78 -1.91
C GLY A 152 -17.41 2.48 -0.60
N ALA A 153 -17.07 1.37 0.05
CA ALA A 153 -17.61 0.98 1.34
C ALA A 153 -16.67 0.01 2.09
N GLY A 154 -16.74 0.01 3.42
CA GLY A 154 -16.03 -0.98 4.24
C GLY A 154 -15.26 -0.38 5.40
N ASN A 155 -14.15 -1.01 5.76
CA ASN A 155 -13.37 -0.63 6.94
C ASN A 155 -11.94 -0.26 6.54
N LEU A 156 -11.47 0.87 7.06
CA LEU A 156 -10.08 1.30 6.97
C LEU A 156 -9.47 1.27 8.36
N THR A 157 -8.38 0.53 8.55
CA THR A 157 -7.61 0.52 9.78
C THR A 157 -6.26 1.18 9.53
N LEU A 158 -5.94 2.20 10.32
CA LEU A 158 -4.63 2.85 10.36
C LEU A 158 -3.94 2.45 11.66
N THR A 159 -2.82 1.77 11.56
CA THR A 159 -2.07 1.23 12.72
C THR A 159 -0.56 1.35 12.49
N ASP A 160 0.19 0.94 13.51
CA ASP A 160 1.65 0.87 13.52
C ASP A 160 2.14 -0.57 13.51
#